data_AF-A0A734MD75-F1
#
_entry.id   AF-A0A734MD75-F1
#
_cell.length_a   1.000
_cell.length_b   1.000
_cell.length_c   1.000
_cell.angle_alpha   90.00
_cell.angle_beta   90.00
_cell.angle_gamma   90.00
#
_symmetry.space_group_name_H-M   'P 1'
#
loop_
_entity.id
_entity.type
_entity.pdbx_description
1 polymer ?
#
loop_
_entity_poly.entity_id
_entity_poly.type
_entity_poly.pdbx_seq_one_letter_code
_entity_poly.pdbx_strand_id
1 'polypeptide(L)'
;MKGMKLYNRSTIYHLALKTFGPEAQALKLMEEAAELAAAAARNMNGLGNEVDLAGELADVEIMIEQFRLNGMGLMIDFHKQKKLERLAERLGVSYAAE
;
A
#
# COMPACT_ATOMS: atom_id res chain seq x y z
N MET A 1 6.94 -27.36 -17.65
CA MET A 1 7.29 -26.23 -16.75
C MET A 1 7.95 -26.81 -15.51
N LYS A 2 9.20 -26.44 -15.17
CA LYS A 2 9.84 -26.87 -13.92
C LYS A 2 8.92 -26.47 -12.75
N GLY A 3 8.71 -27.38 -11.78
CA GLY A 3 7.78 -27.17 -10.67
C GLY A 3 8.06 -25.86 -9.94
N MET A 4 7.16 -24.88 -10.10
CA MET A 4 7.26 -23.61 -9.39
C MET A 4 7.06 -23.85 -7.91
N LYS A 5 7.91 -23.24 -7.08
CA LYS A 5 7.75 -23.28 -5.62
C LYS A 5 6.54 -22.44 -5.23
N LEU A 6 5.70 -22.99 -4.35
CA LEU A 6 4.58 -22.28 -3.75
C LEU A 6 5.10 -21.40 -2.62
N TYR A 7 4.78 -20.11 -2.68
CA TYR A 7 5.14 -19.13 -1.65
C TYR A 7 3.89 -18.42 -1.15
N ASN A 8 3.83 -18.19 0.17
CA ASN A 8 2.81 -17.32 0.74
C ASN A 8 3.16 -15.84 0.50
N ARG A 9 2.20 -14.95 0.79
CA ARG A 9 2.33 -13.50 0.60
C ARG A 9 3.60 -12.92 1.22
N SER A 10 3.84 -13.16 2.51
CA SER A 10 5.03 -12.67 3.21
C SER A 10 6.34 -13.15 2.60
N THR A 11 6.38 -14.38 2.08
CA THR A 11 7.55 -14.92 1.40
C THR A 11 7.79 -14.23 0.05
N ILE A 12 6.73 -13.91 -0.69
CA ILE A 12 6.82 -13.14 -1.94
C ILE A 12 7.40 -11.75 -1.66
N TYR A 13 6.95 -11.06 -0.62
CA TYR A 13 7.44 -9.72 -0.27
C TYR A 13 8.90 -9.72 0.17
N HIS A 14 9.30 -10.69 1.00
CA HIS A 14 10.72 -10.85 1.36
C HIS A 14 11.58 -11.18 0.14
N LEU A 15 11.08 -12.00 -0.78
CA LEU A 15 11.80 -12.34 -2.01
C LEU A 15 11.95 -11.11 -2.90
N ALA A 16 10.91 -10.29 -3.06
CA ALA A 16 10.97 -9.05 -3.83
C ALA A 16 12.04 -8.09 -3.29
N LEU A 17 12.06 -7.85 -1.97
CA LEU A 17 13.10 -7.02 -1.36
C LEU A 17 14.50 -7.63 -1.56
N LYS A 18 14.66 -8.93 -1.34
CA LYS A 18 15.95 -9.62 -1.47
C LYS A 18 16.47 -9.61 -2.91
N THR A 19 15.58 -9.73 -3.89
CA THR A 19 15.95 -9.82 -5.31
C THR A 19 16.22 -8.45 -5.92
N PHE A 20 15.41 -7.44 -5.60
CA PHE A 20 15.47 -6.15 -6.26
C PHE A 20 16.17 -5.06 -5.42
N GLY A 21 16.24 -5.23 -4.11
CA GLY A 21 16.85 -4.26 -3.20
C GLY A 21 15.90 -3.13 -2.76
N PRO A 22 16.24 -2.42 -1.67
CA PRO A 22 15.37 -1.41 -1.07
C PRO A 22 15.14 -0.19 -1.96
N GLU A 23 16.13 0.25 -2.74
CA GLU A 23 16.02 1.40 -3.64
C GLU A 23 15.02 1.12 -4.78
N ALA A 24 15.08 -0.08 -5.37
CA ALA A 24 14.15 -0.48 -6.42
C ALA A 24 12.72 -0.62 -5.88
N GLN A 25 12.55 -1.12 -4.65
CA GLN A 25 11.23 -1.18 -4.01
C GLN A 25 10.68 0.20 -3.68
N ALA A 26 11.53 1.15 -3.27
CA ALA A 26 11.13 2.54 -3.05
C ALA A 26 10.74 3.24 -4.36
N LEU A 27 11.49 2.98 -5.44
CA LEU A 27 11.12 3.45 -6.78
C LEU A 27 9.77 2.87 -7.20
N LYS A 28 9.56 1.57 -6.99
CA LYS A 28 8.30 0.92 -7.35
C LYS A 28 7.11 1.49 -6.58
N LEU A 29 7.26 1.76 -5.28
CA LEU A 29 6.22 2.46 -4.51
C LEU A 29 5.88 3.84 -5.09
N MET A 30 6.88 4.58 -5.57
CA MET A 30 6.66 5.88 -6.21
C MET A 30 5.89 5.75 -7.53
N GLU A 31 6.20 4.73 -8.34
CA GLU A 31 5.47 4.42 -9.57
C GLU A 31 4.00 4.09 -9.28
N GLU A 32 3.73 3.12 -8.40
CA GLU A 32 2.35 2.72 -8.06
C GLU A 32 1.53 3.88 -7.48
N ALA A 33 2.16 4.72 -6.65
CA ALA A 33 1.49 5.90 -6.10
C ALA A 33 1.14 6.94 -7.18
N ALA A 34 1.97 7.07 -8.23
CA ALA A 34 1.69 7.94 -9.37
C ALA A 34 0.59 7.37 -10.27
N GLU A 35 0.57 6.05 -10.48
CA GLU A 35 -0.47 5.35 -11.23
C GLU A 35 -1.83 5.45 -10.52
N LEU A 36 -1.86 5.24 -9.20
CA LEU A 36 -3.03 5.50 -8.37
C LEU A 36 -3.52 6.95 -8.47
N ALA A 37 -2.62 7.92 -8.40
CA ALA A 37 -2.99 9.33 -8.54
C ALA A 37 -3.63 9.61 -9.92
N ALA A 38 -3.08 9.02 -10.98
CA ALA A 38 -3.62 9.15 -12.33
C ALA A 38 -4.99 8.47 -12.49
N ALA A 39 -5.19 7.27 -11.91
CA ALA A 39 -6.47 6.57 -11.93
C ALA A 39 -7.56 7.32 -11.14
N ALA A 40 -7.21 7.88 -9.98
CA ALA A 40 -8.11 8.74 -9.21
C ALA A 40 -8.50 9.99 -10.00
N ALA A 41 -7.54 10.67 -10.63
CA ALA A 41 -7.80 11.86 -11.45
C ALA A 41 -8.71 11.57 -12.65
N ARG A 42 -8.54 10.41 -13.31
CA ARG A 42 -9.43 9.98 -14.39
C ARG A 42 -10.86 9.73 -13.88
N ASN A 43 -11.01 9.03 -12.76
CA ASN A 43 -12.33 8.79 -12.14
C ASN A 43 -13.04 10.08 -11.77
N MET A 44 -12.33 11.05 -11.17
CA MET A 44 -12.90 12.36 -10.83
C MET A 44 -13.42 13.15 -12.04
N ASN A 45 -12.81 12.96 -13.22
CA ASN A 45 -13.21 13.63 -14.45
C ASN A 45 -14.24 12.83 -15.28
N GLY A 46 -14.77 11.73 -14.75
CA GLY A 46 -15.72 10.86 -15.45
C GLY A 46 -15.10 10.08 -16.61
N LEU A 47 -13.77 10.02 -16.69
CA LEU A 47 -13.00 9.31 -17.72
C LEU A 47 -12.36 8.02 -17.20
N GLY A 48 -12.61 7.70 -15.92
CA GLY A 48 -12.03 6.55 -15.23
C GLY A 48 -13.01 5.38 -15.10
N ASN A 49 -12.47 4.30 -14.55
CA ASN A 49 -13.18 3.08 -14.22
C ASN A 49 -12.84 2.69 -12.77
N GLU A 50 -13.83 2.20 -12.03
CA GLU A 50 -13.64 1.75 -10.65
C GLU A 50 -12.75 0.51 -10.57
N VAL A 51 -12.77 -0.37 -11.58
CA VAL A 51 -11.90 -1.55 -11.63
C VAL A 51 -10.43 -1.15 -11.73
N ASP A 52 -10.12 -0.15 -12.57
CA ASP A 52 -8.75 0.34 -12.74
C ASP A 52 -8.27 0.99 -11.43
N LEU A 53 -9.11 1.83 -10.81
CA LEU A 53 -8.79 2.43 -9.51
C LEU A 53 -8.56 1.38 -8.41
N ALA A 54 -9.39 0.33 -8.37
CA ALA A 54 -9.21 -0.76 -7.42
C ALA A 54 -7.90 -1.52 -7.65
N GLY A 55 -7.48 -1.68 -8.90
CA GLY A 55 -6.17 -2.25 -9.26
C GLY A 55 -5.02 -1.41 -8.68
N GLU A 56 -4.99 -0.12 -8.99
CA GLU A 56 -3.90 0.76 -8.51
C GLU A 56 -3.90 0.90 -6.97
N LEU A 57 -5.08 0.86 -6.33
CA LEU A 57 -5.18 0.80 -4.87
C LEU A 57 -4.53 -0.46 -4.33
N ALA A 58 -4.80 -1.62 -4.93
CA ALA A 58 -4.21 -2.89 -4.53
C ALA A 58 -2.69 -2.91 -4.72
N ASP A 59 -2.17 -2.32 -5.79
CA ASP A 59 -0.74 -2.24 -6.03
C ASP A 59 -0.03 -1.38 -4.97
N VAL A 60 -0.60 -0.23 -4.62
CA VAL A 60 -0.10 0.60 -3.50
C VAL A 60 -0.22 -0.13 -2.16
N GLU A 61 -1.31 -0.84 -1.90
CA GLU A 61 -1.48 -1.65 -0.67
C GLU A 61 -0.39 -2.73 -0.56
N ILE A 62 -0.11 -3.45 -1.65
CA ILE A 62 0.97 -4.44 -1.71
C ILE A 62 2.30 -3.78 -1.36
N MET A 63 2.61 -2.64 -1.98
CA MET A 63 3.87 -1.94 -1.69
C MET A 63 3.96 -1.51 -0.23
N ILE A 64 2.89 -0.94 0.35
CA ILE A 64 2.83 -0.60 1.77
C ILE A 64 3.06 -1.85 2.64
N GLU A 65 2.41 -2.98 2.34
CA GLU A 65 2.62 -4.22 3.07
C GLU A 65 4.07 -4.71 3.03
N GLN A 66 4.76 -4.56 1.90
CA GLN A 66 6.20 -4.88 1.83
C GLN A 66 7.00 -4.02 2.83
N PHE A 67 6.81 -2.71 2.84
CA PHE A 67 7.50 -1.82 3.79
C PHE A 67 7.16 -2.13 5.24
N ARG A 68 5.90 -2.52 5.52
CA ARG A 68 5.49 -2.96 6.86
C ARG A 68 6.28 -4.18 7.33
N LEU A 69 6.37 -5.20 6.48
CA LEU A 69 7.13 -6.43 6.80
C LEU A 69 8.64 -6.17 6.89
N ASN A 70 9.15 -5.16 6.19
CA ASN A 70 10.56 -4.77 6.18
C ASN A 70 10.93 -3.77 7.28
N GLY A 71 10.25 -3.83 8.43
CA GLY A 71 10.63 -3.13 9.66
C GLY A 71 9.92 -1.80 9.93
N MET A 72 9.06 -1.33 9.02
CA MET A 72 8.31 -0.08 9.23
C MET A 72 6.95 -0.28 9.92
N GLY A 73 6.55 -1.53 10.18
CA GLY A 73 5.22 -1.89 10.68
C GLY A 73 4.75 -1.08 11.89
N LEU A 74 5.49 -1.14 12.99
CA LEU A 74 5.15 -0.44 14.24
C LEU A 74 5.10 1.09 14.08
N MET A 75 6.01 1.67 13.30
CA MET A 75 6.04 3.11 13.04
C MET A 75 4.81 3.55 12.25
N ILE A 76 4.45 2.78 11.21
CA ILE A 76 3.24 3.03 10.42
C ILE A 76 1.99 2.94 11.30
N ASP A 77 1.90 1.95 12.18
CA ASP A 77 0.73 1.78 13.07
C ASP A 77 0.59 2.94 14.06
N PHE A 78 1.70 3.35 14.67
CA PHE A 78 1.74 4.54 15.52
C PHE A 78 1.29 5.81 14.78
N HIS A 79 1.75 6.02 13.55
CA HIS A 79 1.32 7.15 12.74
C HIS A 79 -0.15 7.06 12.30
N LYS A 80 -0.65 5.85 11.98
CA LYS A 80 -2.07 5.62 11.66
C LYS A 80 -2.95 5.95 12.85
N GLN A 81 -2.61 5.45 14.05
CA GLN A 81 -3.34 5.72 15.29
C GLN A 81 -3.55 7.22 15.50
N LYS A 82 -2.47 8.01 15.47
CA LYS A 82 -2.54 9.48 15.62
C LYS A 82 -3.33 10.19 14.52
N LYS A 83 -3.33 9.66 13.30
CA LYS A 83 -4.10 10.23 12.19
C LYS A 83 -5.58 9.94 12.34
N LEU A 84 -5.94 8.74 12.81
CA LEU A 84 -7.31 8.34 13.06
C LEU A 84 -7.91 9.08 14.27
N GLU A 85 -7.15 9.25 15.35
CA GLU A 85 -7.55 10.09 16.49
C GLU A 85 -7.91 11.52 16.04
N ARG A 86 -7.06 12.15 15.21
CA ARG A 86 -7.33 13.49 14.65
C ARG A 86 -8.52 13.52 13.70
N LEU A 87 -8.73 12.44 12.94
CA LEU A 87 -9.89 12.35 12.06
C LEU A 87 -11.18 12.24 12.89
N ALA A 88 -11.18 11.43 13.94
CA ALA A 88 -12.30 11.25 14.85
C ALA A 88 -12.65 12.56 15.56
N GLU A 89 -11.65 13.31 16.04
CA GLU A 89 -11.83 14.65 16.61
C GLU A 89 -12.52 15.59 15.61
N ARG A 90 -12.05 15.64 14.36
CA ARG A 90 -12.67 16.47 13.30
C ARG A 90 -14.11 16.08 12.98
N LEU A 91 -14.46 14.82 13.20
CA LEU A 91 -15.80 14.28 13.01
C LEU A 91 -16.68 14.37 14.27
N GLY A 92 -16.13 14.82 15.41
CA GLY A 92 -16.85 14.90 16.68
C GLY A 92 -17.17 13.54 17.31
N VAL A 93 -16.37 12.50 17.00
CA VAL A 93 -16.56 11.14 17.50
C VAL A 93 -15.33 10.66 18.28
N SER A 94 -15.51 9.67 19.15
CA SER A 94 -14.39 8.99 19.81
C SER A 94 -13.89 7.83 18.96
N TYR A 95 -12.57 7.71 18.84
CA TYR A 95 -11.92 6.57 18.20
C TYR A 95 -11.40 5.60 19.28
N ALA A 96 -11.83 4.35 19.19
CA ALA A 96 -11.27 3.26 19.96
C ALA A 96 -10.37 2.44 19.03
N ALA A 97 -9.07 2.36 19.35
CA ALA A 97 -8.19 1.44 18.65
C ALA A 97 -8.63 0.00 18.92
N GLU A 98 -8.68 -0.81 17.87
CA GLU A 98 -8.91 -2.26 17.95
C GLU A 98 -7.68 -2.99 18.50
#